data_AF-A0A4Q3WZP1-F1
#
_entry.id   AF-A0A4Q3WZP1-F1
#
_cell.length_a   1.000
_cell.length_b   1.000
_cell.length_c   1.000
_cell.angle_alpha   90.00
_cell.angle_beta   90.00
_cell.angle_gamma   90.00
#
_symmetry.space_group_name_H-M   'P 1'
#
loop_
_entity.id
_entity.type
_entity.pdbx_description
1 polymer ?
#
loop_
_entity_poly.entity_id
_entity_poly.type
_entity_poly.pdbx_seq_one_letter_code
_entity_poly.pdbx_strand_id
1 'polypeptide(L)'
;MNDSSARFIFAALCLLGLVTIWCGAVFEARRQQLTPTISKRHFRWRMVSALLWTLILGSLAYATLFSWPTPKDPLSTRRFGAVVAGSLALILVAGVVTIFDFYLTAQTRRIQLANMQQDLGEIARIEIERVQREQKEKQESEGGENV
;
A
#
# COMPACT_ATOMS: atom_id res chain seq x y z
N MET A 1 -15.89 -18.61 -32.40
CA MET A 1 -16.80 -18.15 -31.32
C MET A 1 -15.99 -18.11 -30.02
N ASN A 2 -16.15 -17.06 -29.20
CA ASN A 2 -15.44 -16.75 -27.93
C ASN A 2 -14.32 -15.69 -27.90
N ASP A 3 -14.14 -14.89 -28.96
CA ASP A 3 -13.14 -13.80 -28.90
C ASP A 3 -13.66 -12.57 -28.15
N SER A 4 -14.94 -12.22 -28.29
CA SER A 4 -15.52 -11.04 -27.64
C SER A 4 -15.67 -11.20 -26.13
N SER A 5 -16.06 -12.38 -25.64
CA SER A 5 -16.24 -12.62 -24.19
C SER A 5 -14.91 -12.48 -23.43
N ALA A 6 -13.82 -13.02 -23.97
CA ALA A 6 -12.48 -12.89 -23.39
C ALA A 6 -12.04 -11.42 -23.27
N ARG A 7 -12.34 -10.59 -24.29
CA ARG A 7 -12.05 -9.14 -24.27
C ARG A 7 -12.79 -8.42 -23.15
N PHE A 8 -14.10 -8.68 -23.01
CA PHE A 8 -14.91 -8.05 -21.97
C PHE A 8 -14.51 -8.52 -20.56
N ILE A 9 -14.19 -9.80 -20.38
CA ILE A 9 -13.71 -10.32 -19.09
C ILE A 9 -12.38 -9.66 -18.72
N PHE A 10 -11.44 -9.57 -19.66
CA PHE A 10 -10.15 -8.91 -19.41
C PHE A 10 -10.33 -7.42 -19.07
N ALA A 11 -11.13 -6.70 -19.86
CA ALA A 11 -11.42 -5.30 -19.59
C ALA A 11 -12.09 -5.11 -18.22
N ALA A 12 -13.04 -5.98 -17.85
CA ALA A 12 -13.69 -5.94 -16.54
C ALA A 12 -12.68 -6.18 -15.40
N LEU A 13 -11.74 -7.11 -15.56
CA LEU A 13 -10.67 -7.33 -14.58
C LEU A 13 -9.76 -6.09 -14.44
N CYS A 14 -9.41 -5.44 -15.55
CA CYS A 14 -8.66 -4.18 -15.51
C CYS A 14 -9.43 -3.08 -14.76
N LEU A 15 -10.73 -2.93 -15.03
CA LEU A 15 -11.58 -1.95 -14.36
C LEU A 15 -11.76 -2.25 -12.86
N LEU A 16 -11.91 -3.52 -12.48
CA LEU A 16 -11.95 -3.92 -11.07
C LEU A 16 -10.63 -3.61 -10.36
N GLY A 17 -9.50 -3.83 -11.03
CA GLY A 17 -8.18 -3.43 -10.55
C GLY A 17 -8.09 -1.92 -10.32
N LEU A 18 -8.58 -1.11 -11.26
CA LEU A 18 -8.64 0.35 -11.13
C LEU A 18 -9.44 0.78 -9.90
N VAL A 19 -10.65 0.24 -9.73
CA VAL A 19 -11.50 0.56 -8.57
C VAL A 19 -10.77 0.22 -7.27
N THR A 20 -10.10 -0.94 -7.22
CA THR A 20 -9.34 -1.37 -6.03
C THR A 20 -8.21 -0.40 -5.70
N ILE A 21 -7.43 0.01 -6.70
CA ILE A 21 -6.33 0.97 -6.54
C ILE A 21 -6.87 2.32 -6.05
N TRP A 22 -7.95 2.82 -6.64
CA TRP A 22 -8.55 4.09 -6.26
C TRP A 22 -9.12 4.06 -4.84
N CYS A 23 -9.81 2.99 -4.44
CA CYS A 23 -10.27 2.81 -3.06
C CYS A 23 -9.11 2.85 -2.08
N GLY A 24 -8.01 2.15 -2.38
CA GLY A 24 -6.79 2.18 -1.56
C GLY A 24 -6.17 3.58 -1.48
N ALA A 25 -6.03 4.26 -2.61
CA ALA A 25 -5.44 5.60 -2.68
C ALA A 25 -6.28 6.64 -1.92
N VAL A 26 -7.61 6.61 -2.05
CA VAL A 26 -8.53 7.50 -1.32
C VAL A 26 -8.48 7.22 0.18
N PHE A 27 -8.46 5.94 0.57
CA PHE A 27 -8.34 5.55 1.97
C PHE A 27 -7.01 6.05 2.57
N GLU A 28 -5.89 5.86 1.87
CA GLU A 28 -4.60 6.38 2.32
C GLU A 28 -4.54 7.90 2.37
N ALA A 29 -5.11 8.59 1.38
CA ALA A 29 -5.18 10.05 1.36
C ALA A 29 -5.97 10.60 2.55
N ARG A 30 -7.13 10.01 2.85
CA ARG A 30 -7.94 10.36 4.03
C ARG A 30 -7.17 10.05 5.32
N ARG A 31 -6.50 8.90 5.41
CA ARG A 31 -5.72 8.52 6.59
C ARG A 31 -4.57 9.51 6.83
N GLN A 32 -3.87 9.95 5.79
CA GLN A 32 -2.77 10.92 5.92
C GLN A 32 -3.25 12.29 6.43
N GLN A 33 -4.49 12.69 6.10
CA GLN A 33 -5.10 13.92 6.60
C GLN A 33 -5.44 13.85 8.10
N LEU A 34 -5.88 12.68 8.57
CA LEU A 34 -6.31 12.48 9.96
C LEU A 34 -5.15 12.13 10.90
N THR A 35 -4.19 11.33 10.45
CA THR A 35 -3.06 10.90 11.27
C THR A 35 -1.84 10.69 10.37
N PRO A 36 -0.88 11.63 10.34
CA PRO A 36 0.32 11.51 9.51
C PRO A 36 1.27 10.45 10.10
N THR A 37 1.01 9.18 9.82
CA THR A 37 1.83 8.05 10.26
C THR A 37 3.00 7.76 9.32
N ILE A 38 2.96 8.32 8.10
CA ILE A 38 3.93 8.08 7.04
C ILE A 38 4.57 9.42 6.60
N SER A 39 5.86 9.38 6.27
CA SER A 39 6.56 10.54 5.73
C SER A 39 5.91 11.02 4.42
N LYS A 40 5.84 12.34 4.22
CA LYS A 40 5.26 12.94 2.99
C LYS A 40 5.90 12.39 1.71
N ARG A 41 7.21 12.05 1.76
CA ARG A 41 7.95 11.50 0.62
C ARG A 41 7.48 10.09 0.25
N HIS A 42 7.29 9.20 1.24
CA HIS A 42 6.80 7.85 1.00
C HIS A 42 5.35 7.85 0.49
N PHE A 43 4.49 8.71 1.07
CA PHE A 43 3.12 8.91 0.57
C PHE A 43 3.09 9.35 -0.90
N ARG A 44 3.97 10.30 -1.30
CA ARG A 44 4.08 10.72 -2.70
C ARG A 44 4.47 9.56 -3.63
N TRP A 45 5.41 8.71 -3.23
CA TRP A 45 5.81 7.54 -4.03
C TRP A 45 4.67 6.53 -4.19
N ARG A 46 3.89 6.28 -3.13
CA ARG A 46 2.67 5.46 -3.22
C ARG A 46 1.65 6.03 -4.19
N MET A 47 1.36 7.32 -4.10
CA MET A 47 0.42 7.97 -5.01
C MET A 47 0.91 7.93 -6.46
N VAL A 48 2.22 8.12 -6.70
CA VAL A 48 2.81 7.97 -8.04
C VAL A 48 2.69 6.54 -8.56
N SER A 49 2.92 5.53 -7.71
CA SER A 49 2.72 4.11 -8.07
C SER A 49 1.26 3.83 -8.44
N ALA A 50 0.31 4.28 -7.62
CA ALA A 50 -1.12 4.13 -7.89
C ALA A 50 -1.55 4.79 -9.21
N LEU A 51 -1.02 5.99 -9.49
CA LEU A 51 -1.27 6.69 -10.76
C LEU A 51 -0.68 5.92 -11.96
N LEU A 52 0.54 5.38 -11.84
CA LEU A 52 1.15 4.57 -12.90
C LEU A 52 0.31 3.32 -13.21
N TRP A 53 -0.10 2.58 -12.18
CA TRP A 53 -0.96 1.42 -12.36
C TRP A 53 -2.34 1.79 -12.92
N THR A 54 -2.86 2.96 -12.56
CA THR A 54 -4.11 3.49 -13.14
C THR A 54 -3.96 3.74 -14.65
N LEU A 55 -2.85 4.34 -15.08
CA LEU A 55 -2.58 4.56 -16.50
C LEU A 55 -2.44 3.24 -17.26
N ILE A 56 -1.73 2.25 -16.70
CA ILE A 56 -1.53 0.93 -17.32
C ILE A 56 -2.85 0.17 -17.47
N LEU A 57 -3.64 0.05 -16.40
CA LEU A 57 -4.89 -0.69 -16.47
C LEU A 57 -5.93 0.04 -17.31
N GLY A 58 -5.95 1.38 -17.25
CA GLY A 58 -6.80 2.21 -18.10
C GLY A 58 -6.46 2.07 -19.58
N SER A 59 -5.18 2.09 -19.94
CA SER A 59 -4.73 1.93 -21.33
C SER A 59 -5.02 0.51 -21.86
N LEU A 60 -4.84 -0.52 -21.04
CA LEU A 60 -5.15 -1.91 -21.41
C LEU A 60 -6.66 -2.13 -21.56
N ALA A 61 -7.49 -1.61 -20.64
CA ALA A 61 -8.94 -1.66 -20.76
C ALA A 61 -9.42 -0.91 -22.03
N TYR A 62 -8.87 0.28 -22.28
CA TYR A 62 -9.17 1.05 -23.49
C TYR A 62 -8.77 0.30 -24.77
N ALA A 63 -7.54 -0.24 -24.81
CA ALA A 63 -7.03 -0.99 -25.95
C ALA A 63 -7.94 -2.17 -26.30
N THR A 64 -8.40 -2.88 -25.27
CA THR A 64 -9.22 -4.09 -25.44
C THR A 64 -10.67 -3.81 -25.80
N LEU A 65 -11.26 -2.73 -25.29
CA LEU A 65 -12.63 -2.35 -25.61
C LEU A 65 -12.77 -1.63 -26.96
N PHE A 66 -11.83 -0.75 -27.29
CA PHE A 66 -12.00 0.20 -28.41
C PHE A 66 -11.00 0.01 -29.55
N SER A 67 -9.82 -0.55 -29.27
CA SER A 67 -8.76 -0.69 -30.27
C SER A 67 -8.47 -2.14 -30.64
N TRP A 68 -9.35 -3.09 -30.29
CA TRP A 68 -9.07 -4.50 -30.55
C TRP A 68 -8.84 -4.75 -32.04
N PRO A 69 -7.78 -5.49 -32.44
CA PRO A 69 -7.44 -5.72 -33.84
C PRO A 69 -8.58 -6.38 -34.59
N THR A 70 -9.02 -5.75 -35.67
CA THR A 70 -9.98 -6.35 -36.60
C THR A 70 -9.27 -6.72 -37.90
N PRO A 71 -9.57 -7.89 -38.49
CA PRO A 71 -8.84 -8.39 -39.65
C PRO A 71 -8.97 -7.51 -40.90
N LYS A 72 -9.94 -6.58 -40.91
CA LYS A 72 -10.23 -5.67 -42.02
C LYS A 72 -9.61 -4.27 -41.85
N ASP A 73 -9.06 -3.95 -40.68
CA ASP A 73 -8.48 -2.63 -40.42
C ASP A 73 -7.05 -2.73 -39.86
N PRO A 74 -6.01 -2.58 -40.71
CA PRO A 74 -4.62 -2.63 -40.26
C PRO A 74 -4.22 -1.47 -39.34
N LEU A 75 -4.96 -0.35 -39.37
CA LEU A 75 -4.73 0.77 -38.45
C LEU A 75 -5.13 0.40 -37.03
N SER A 76 -6.25 -0.33 -36.85
CA SER A 76 -6.67 -0.84 -35.53
C SER A 76 -5.58 -1.70 -34.88
N THR A 77 -4.97 -2.62 -35.65
CA THR A 77 -3.90 -3.50 -35.17
C THR A 77 -2.64 -2.73 -34.76
N ARG A 78 -2.24 -1.71 -35.53
CA ARG A 78 -1.09 -0.86 -35.18
C ARG A 78 -1.34 -0.05 -33.91
N ARG A 79 -2.54 0.54 -33.78
CA ARG A 79 -2.94 1.28 -32.57
C ARG A 79 -2.95 0.38 -31.34
N PHE A 80 -3.55 -0.81 -31.44
CA PHE A 80 -3.54 -1.82 -30.38
C PHE A 80 -2.12 -2.15 -29.93
N GLY A 81 -1.25 -2.50 -30.90
CA GLY A 81 0.15 -2.83 -30.63
C GLY A 81 0.91 -1.68 -29.96
N ALA A 82 0.70 -0.44 -30.40
CA ALA A 82 1.33 0.73 -29.79
C ALA A 82 0.86 0.97 -28.35
N VAL A 83 -0.44 0.88 -28.08
CA VAL A 83 -0.99 1.04 -26.71
C VAL A 83 -0.49 -0.07 -25.79
N VAL A 84 -0.48 -1.32 -26.26
CA VAL A 84 0.01 -2.46 -25.48
C VAL A 84 1.52 -2.34 -25.22
N ALA A 85 2.33 -2.00 -26.22
CA ALA A 85 3.76 -1.79 -26.06
C ALA A 85 4.08 -0.65 -25.09
N GLY A 86 3.35 0.48 -25.20
CA GLY A 86 3.47 1.58 -24.25
C GLY A 86 3.09 1.17 -22.82
N SER A 87 2.02 0.38 -22.67
CA SER A 87 1.60 -0.15 -21.38
C SER A 87 2.65 -1.09 -20.77
N LEU A 88 3.29 -1.94 -21.59
CA LEU A 88 4.37 -2.82 -21.16
C LEU A 88 5.60 -2.03 -20.70
N ALA A 89 5.98 -0.96 -21.41
CA ALA A 89 7.06 -0.08 -20.97
C ALA A 89 6.74 0.59 -19.62
N LEU A 90 5.49 1.04 -19.44
CA LEU A 90 5.03 1.59 -18.16
C LEU A 90 5.03 0.54 -17.03
N ILE A 91 4.73 -0.73 -17.32
CA ILE A 91 4.79 -1.82 -16.33
C ILE A 91 6.21 -1.97 -15.76
N LEU A 92 7.24 -1.84 -16.60
CA LEU A 92 8.64 -1.92 -16.12
C LEU A 92 8.94 -0.78 -15.12
N VAL A 93 8.53 0.44 -15.45
CA VAL A 93 8.71 1.60 -14.57
C VAL A 93 7.89 1.44 -13.28
N ALA A 94 6.62 1.03 -13.40
CA ALA A 94 5.74 0.78 -12.26
C ALA A 94 6.28 -0.32 -11.35
N GLY A 95 6.88 -1.37 -11.93
CA GLY A 95 7.55 -2.45 -11.20
C GLY A 95 8.69 -1.94 -10.35
N VAL A 96 9.60 -1.13 -10.91
CA VAL A 96 10.70 -0.51 -10.16
C VAL A 96 10.19 0.37 -9.02
N VAL A 97 9.19 1.20 -9.29
CA VAL A 97 8.58 2.07 -8.27
C VAL A 97 7.92 1.25 -7.17
N THR A 98 7.23 0.16 -7.52
CA THR A 98 6.55 -0.73 -6.55
C THR A 98 7.56 -1.47 -5.67
N ILE A 99 8.66 -1.98 -6.24
CA ILE A 99 9.74 -2.63 -5.47
C ILE A 99 10.38 -1.64 -4.51
N PHE A 100 10.65 -0.42 -4.98
CA PHE A 100 11.20 0.64 -4.15
C PHE A 100 10.25 1.02 -3.00
N ASP A 101 8.95 1.15 -3.28
CA ASP A 101 7.94 1.43 -2.25
C ASP A 101 7.84 0.30 -1.21
N PHE A 102 7.91 -0.95 -1.67
CA PHE A 102 7.90 -2.12 -0.79
C PHE A 102 9.14 -2.14 0.12
N TYR A 103 10.32 -1.84 -0.44
CA TYR A 103 11.56 -1.73 0.33
C TYR A 103 11.47 -0.67 1.43
N LEU A 104 10.98 0.54 1.09
CA LEU A 104 10.77 1.61 2.06
C LEU A 104 9.73 1.23 3.13
N THR A 105 8.63 0.58 2.73
CA THR A 105 7.59 0.11 3.64
C THR A 105 8.18 -0.90 4.64
N ALA A 106 8.96 -1.87 4.16
CA ALA A 106 9.59 -2.89 4.98
C ALA A 106 10.58 -2.29 5.98
N GLN A 107 11.38 -1.31 5.55
CA GLN A 107 12.32 -0.60 6.43
C GLN A 107 11.59 0.18 7.51
N THR A 108 10.52 0.90 7.15
CA THR A 108 9.73 1.71 8.09
C THR A 108 9.06 0.83 9.15
N ARG A 109 8.53 -0.34 8.76
CA ARG A 109 7.94 -1.30 9.71
C ARG A 109 8.97 -1.83 10.70
N ARG A 110 10.21 -2.11 10.26
CA ARG A 110 11.28 -2.55 11.17
C ARG A 110 11.58 -1.50 12.24
N ILE A 111 11.64 -0.23 11.85
CA ILE A 111 11.87 0.89 12.79
C ILE A 111 10.69 1.03 13.74
N GLN A 112 9.45 0.97 13.25
CA GLN A 112 8.26 1.04 14.10
C GLN A 112 8.17 -0.11 15.10
N LEU A 113 8.52 -1.34 14.69
CA LEU A 113 8.58 -2.50 15.58
C LEU A 113 9.67 -2.36 16.64
N ALA A 114 10.85 -1.84 16.27
CA ALA A 114 11.93 -1.58 17.22
C ALA A 114 11.51 -0.52 18.27
N ASN A 115 10.86 0.56 17.84
CA ASN A 115 10.38 1.60 18.74
C ASN A 115 9.26 1.08 19.66
N MET A 116 8.30 0.30 19.14
CA MET A 116 7.26 -0.33 19.96
C MET A 116 7.83 -1.28 21.01
N GLN A 117 8.89 -2.03 20.69
CA GLN A 117 9.56 -2.89 21.66
C GLN A 117 10.24 -2.09 22.77
N GLN A 118 10.80 -0.92 22.46
CA GLN A 118 11.38 -0.01 23.45
C GLN A 118 10.28 0.60 24.34
N ASP A 119 9.20 1.12 23.75
CA ASP A 119 8.06 1.70 24.48
C ASP A 119 7.42 0.66 25.42
N LEU A 120 7.22 -0.58 24.95
CA LEU A 120 6.69 -1.66 25.79
C LEU A 120 7.64 -2.05 26.93
N GLY A 121 8.95 -2.03 26.66
CA GLY A 121 9.97 -2.27 27.69
C GLY A 121 9.99 -1.19 28.75
N GLU A 122 9.81 0.07 28.37
CA GLU A 122 9.73 1.21 29.28
C GLU A 122 8.45 1.18 30.12
N ILE A 123 7.30 0.88 29.50
CA ILE A 123 6.02 0.68 30.21
C ILE A 123 6.13 -0.49 31.21
N ALA A 124 6.70 -1.62 30.80
CA ALA A 124 6.89 -2.77 31.69
C ALA A 124 7.80 -2.42 32.88
N ARG A 125 8.84 -1.59 32.67
CA ARG A 125 9.76 -1.16 33.72
C ARG A 125 9.09 -0.24 34.73
N ILE A 126 8.27 0.70 34.26
CA ILE A 126 7.48 1.61 35.11
C ILE A 126 6.49 0.83 35.98
N GLU A 127 5.83 -0.18 35.39
CA GLU A 127 4.86 -0.99 36.14
C GLU A 127 5.55 -1.85 37.20
N ILE A 128 6.74 -2.41 36.92
CA ILE A 128 7.55 -3.14 37.90
C ILE A 128 8.00 -2.20 39.03
N GLU A 129 8.45 -0.97 38.74
CA GLU A 129 8.82 0.00 39.77
C GLU A 129 7.65 0.40 40.65
N ARG A 130 6.44 0.57 40.08
CA ARG A 130 5.22 0.80 40.86
C ARG A 130 4.92 -0.35 41.82
N VAL A 131 4.89 -1.58 41.31
CA VAL A 131 4.61 -2.77 42.13
C VAL A 131 5.66 -2.93 43.24
N GLN A 132 6.94 -2.66 42.97
CA GLN A 132 7.98 -2.71 43.99
C GLN A 132 7.85 -1.63 45.06
N ARG A 133 7.44 -0.40 44.70
CA ARG A 133 7.16 0.65 45.70
C ARG A 133 5.98 0.27 46.58
N GLU A 134 4.89 -0.20 45.98
CA GLU A 134 3.70 -0.63 46.73
C GLU A 134 4.02 -1.80 47.67
N GLN A 135 4.90 -2.73 47.28
CA GLN A 135 5.36 -3.81 48.16
C GLN A 135 6.25 -3.32 49.31
N LYS A 136 7.15 -2.36 49.06
CA LYS A 136 7.97 -1.75 50.12
C LYS A 136 7.14 -0.96 51.12
N GLU A 137 6.20 -0.13 50.64
CA GLU A 137 5.31 0.65 51.50
C GLU A 137 4.41 -0.25 52.38
N LYS A 138 3.95 -1.39 51.86
CA LYS A 138 3.22 -2.39 52.65
C LYS A 138 4.10 -3.01 53.75
N GLN A 139 5.33 -3.40 53.42
CA GLN A 139 6.27 -3.96 54.40
C GLN A 139 6.68 -2.95 55.49
N GLU A 140 6.83 -1.67 55.14
CA GLU A 140 7.10 -0.61 56.11
C GLU A 140 5.88 -0.30 56.99
N SER A 141 4.65 -0.42 56.47
CA SER A 141 3.43 -0.25 57.28
C SER A 141 3.17 -1.42 58.24
N GLU A 142 3.49 -2.66 57.84
CA GLU A 142 3.32 -3.85 58.70
C GLU A 142 4.47 -4.03 59.71
N GLY A 143 5.68 -3.53 59.41
CA GLY A 143 6.83 -3.55 60.31
C GLY A 143 6.78 -2.53 61.45
N GLY A 144 5.95 -1.49 61.33
CA GLY A 144 5.79 -0.43 62.33
C GLY A 144 4.76 -0.72 63.44
N GLU A 145 3.97 -1.78 63.32
CA GLU A 145 2.87 -2.09 64.26
C GLU A 145 3.30 -2.94 65.49
N ASN A 146 4.60 -3.27 65.61
CA ASN A 146 5.15 -4.10 66.69
C ASN A 146 6.21 -3.40 67.58
N VAL A 147 6.18 -2.06 67.69
CA VAL A 147 7.00 -1.32 68.67
C VAL A 147 6.13 -0.53 69.63
#